data_AF-A0A0W0WI67-F1
#
_entry.id   AF-A0A0W0WI67-F1
#
_cell.length_a   1.000
_cell.length_b   1.000
_cell.length_c   1.000
_cell.angle_alpha   90.00
_cell.angle_beta   90.00
_cell.angle_gamma   90.00
#
_symmetry.space_group_name_H-M   'P 1'
#
loop_
_entity.id
_entity.type
_entity.pdbx_description
1 polymer ?
#
loop_
_entity_poly.entity_id
_entity_poly.type
_entity_poly.pdbx_seq_one_letter_code
_entity_poly.pdbx_strand_id
1 'polypeptide(L)'
;MNTQEAIKVTESRQQETIDFKINNNQIEIQALVQNCAQFITPVWPLETFIACNPLHGFESMPFEEAIICSEALLKKSSDNERLKAVNLQMIKWCGAFLDAGQGTINLPHSEKGFYFGFLKLAPFDKQLHQNQKDLKDWLSALPESAELAIKRCLDDLHVTKGEHESFIKETFFHLPGWAGFVKWRSERKSDTDTESKPVNLTDFLAVRLIITRLLWPEAAQKKK
;
A
#
# COMPACT_ATOMS: atom_id res chain seq x y z
N MET A 1 -32.62 8.23 -38.95
CA MET A 1 -31.56 8.20 -37.93
C MET A 1 -30.79 6.92 -38.16
N ASN A 2 -29.50 7.03 -38.49
CA ASN A 2 -28.72 5.91 -39.01
C ASN A 2 -28.32 4.96 -37.86
N THR A 3 -28.45 3.65 -38.04
CA THR A 3 -28.25 2.64 -36.99
C THR A 3 -26.84 2.69 -36.38
N GLN A 4 -25.85 3.17 -37.14
CA GLN A 4 -24.48 3.38 -36.68
C GLN A 4 -24.31 4.59 -35.73
N GLU A 5 -25.13 5.64 -35.86
CA GLU A 5 -25.09 6.80 -34.94
C GLU A 5 -25.68 6.44 -33.58
N ALA A 6 -26.73 5.63 -33.54
CA ALA A 6 -27.34 5.17 -32.29
C ALA A 6 -26.42 4.24 -31.47
N ILE A 7 -25.65 3.37 -32.14
CA ILE A 7 -24.65 2.51 -31.49
C ILE A 7 -23.51 3.35 -30.90
N LYS A 8 -22.99 4.32 -31.67
CA LYS A 8 -21.88 5.19 -31.23
C LYS A 8 -22.25 6.09 -30.04
N VAL A 9 -23.48 6.60 -30.00
CA VAL A 9 -24.02 7.38 -28.87
C VAL A 9 -24.24 6.51 -27.62
N THR A 10 -24.57 5.24 -27.82
CA THR A 10 -24.75 4.29 -26.70
C THR A 10 -23.40 3.88 -26.11
N GLU A 11 -22.40 3.62 -26.95
CA GLU A 11 -21.02 3.33 -26.54
C GLU A 11 -20.37 4.53 -25.82
N SER A 12 -20.54 5.75 -26.32
CA SER A 12 -19.99 6.95 -25.67
C SER A 12 -20.60 7.20 -24.29
N ARG A 13 -21.92 7.01 -24.16
CA ARG A 13 -22.63 7.17 -22.89
C ARG A 13 -22.26 6.08 -21.87
N GLN A 14 -21.99 4.86 -22.34
CA GLN A 14 -21.49 3.78 -21.49
C GLN A 14 -20.07 4.08 -21.01
N GLN A 15 -19.19 4.54 -21.90
CA GLN A 15 -17.83 4.94 -21.55
C GLN A 15 -17.81 6.08 -20.52
N GLU A 16 -18.60 7.13 -20.72
CA GLU A 16 -18.72 8.24 -19.75
C GLU A 16 -19.20 7.76 -18.37
N THR A 17 -20.13 6.80 -18.33
CA THR A 17 -20.63 6.23 -17.07
C THR A 17 -19.55 5.40 -16.37
N ILE A 18 -18.76 4.64 -17.13
CA ILE A 18 -17.64 3.85 -16.61
C ILE A 18 -16.55 4.78 -16.07
N ASP A 19 -16.17 5.80 -16.83
CA ASP A 19 -15.15 6.77 -16.45
C ASP A 19 -15.55 7.54 -15.19
N PHE A 20 -16.82 7.97 -15.09
CA PHE A 20 -17.37 8.59 -13.89
C PHE A 20 -17.29 7.67 -12.67
N LYS A 21 -17.64 6.39 -12.83
CA LYS A 21 -17.58 5.40 -11.75
C LYS A 21 -16.14 5.11 -11.32
N ILE A 22 -15.21 5.02 -12.27
CA ILE A 22 -13.77 4.86 -12.00
C ILE A 22 -13.26 6.05 -11.19
N ASN A 23 -13.55 7.26 -11.64
CA ASN A 23 -13.12 8.49 -10.97
C ASN A 23 -13.69 8.57 -9.54
N ASN A 24 -14.97 8.27 -9.35
CA ASN A 24 -15.59 8.25 -8.03
C ASN A 24 -14.94 7.22 -7.09
N ASN A 25 -14.65 6.01 -7.59
CA ASN A 25 -13.95 4.99 -6.80
C ASN A 25 -12.54 5.44 -6.39
N GLN A 26 -11.81 6.12 -7.28
CA GLN A 26 -10.47 6.62 -6.99
C GLN A 26 -10.52 7.68 -5.88
N ILE A 27 -11.46 8.62 -5.97
CA ILE A 27 -11.69 9.66 -4.96
C ILE A 27 -12.04 9.04 -3.60
N GLU A 28 -12.93 8.04 -3.56
CA GLU A 28 -13.30 7.33 -2.33
C GLU A 28 -12.09 6.67 -1.65
N ILE A 29 -11.24 5.97 -2.43
CA ILE A 29 -10.03 5.34 -1.90
C ILE A 29 -9.01 6.37 -1.42
N GLN A 30 -8.81 7.47 -2.16
CA GLN A 30 -7.90 8.54 -1.75
C GLN A 30 -8.34 9.17 -0.42
N ALA A 31 -9.63 9.47 -0.26
CA ALA A 31 -10.17 9.99 0.99
C ALA A 31 -9.96 9.00 2.15
N LEU A 32 -10.19 7.70 1.90
CA LEU A 32 -9.97 6.65 2.89
C LEU A 32 -8.50 6.55 3.32
N VAL A 33 -7.57 6.59 2.37
CA VAL A 33 -6.12 6.59 2.64
C VAL A 33 -5.74 7.83 3.46
N GLN A 34 -6.20 9.02 3.09
CA GLN A 34 -5.92 10.27 3.81
C GLN A 34 -6.47 10.24 5.25
N ASN A 35 -7.66 9.70 5.45
CA ASN A 35 -8.25 9.53 6.78
C ASN A 35 -7.41 8.57 7.65
N CYS A 36 -6.98 7.45 7.08
CA CYS A 36 -6.13 6.49 7.79
C CYS A 36 -4.72 7.04 8.07
N ALA A 37 -4.19 7.87 7.17
CA ALA A 37 -2.86 8.48 7.29
C ALA A 37 -2.71 9.38 8.52
N GLN A 38 -3.82 9.91 9.07
CA GLN A 38 -3.81 10.72 10.30
C GLN A 38 -3.33 9.93 11.53
N PHE A 39 -3.44 8.60 11.50
CA PHE A 39 -3.04 7.70 12.58
C PHE A 39 -1.61 7.18 12.44
N ILE A 40 -0.92 7.53 11.33
CA ILE A 40 0.50 7.20 11.15
C ILE A 40 1.33 8.20 11.95
N THR A 41 2.17 7.67 12.84
CA THR A 41 3.16 8.42 13.62
C THR A 41 3.97 9.34 12.71
N PRO A 42 4.03 10.65 12.99
CA PRO A 42 4.92 11.54 12.25
C PRO A 42 6.36 11.10 12.48
N VAL A 43 7.12 10.92 11.40
CA VAL A 43 8.57 10.71 11.46
C VAL A 43 9.28 12.03 11.19
N TRP A 44 10.23 12.37 12.04
CA TRP A 44 11.05 13.58 11.95
C TRP A 44 12.14 13.42 10.88
N PRO A 45 12.89 14.47 10.49
CA PRO A 45 13.79 14.42 9.35
C PRO A 45 14.80 13.27 9.45
N LEU A 46 14.84 12.38 8.45
CA LEU A 46 15.71 11.20 8.42
C LEU A 46 17.16 11.49 7.99
N GLU A 47 17.62 12.74 8.12
CA GLU A 47 19.05 13.09 8.01
C GLU A 47 19.85 12.53 9.19
N THR A 48 19.17 12.10 10.26
CA THR A 48 19.76 11.53 11.48
C THR A 48 19.16 10.14 11.75
N PHE A 49 19.96 9.22 12.30
CA PHE A 49 19.56 7.84 12.61
C PHE A 49 18.29 7.78 13.49
N ILE A 50 17.29 6.99 13.11
CA ILE A 50 16.03 6.83 13.85
C ILE A 50 15.75 5.36 14.16
N ALA A 51 15.58 5.07 15.46
CA ALA A 51 14.82 3.91 15.94
C ALA A 51 13.36 4.35 16.13
N CYS A 52 12.41 3.65 15.51
CA CYS A 52 10.98 3.85 15.83
C CYS A 52 10.75 3.42 17.28
N ASN A 53 10.31 4.33 18.15
CA ASN A 53 9.98 3.98 19.54
C ASN A 53 8.74 3.06 19.56
N PRO A 54 8.84 1.79 19.99
CA PRO A 54 7.72 0.84 20.01
C PRO A 54 6.59 1.21 20.97
N LEU A 55 6.79 2.22 21.82
CA LEU A 55 5.81 2.71 22.79
C LEU A 55 5.02 3.94 22.31
N HIS A 56 5.24 4.38 21.08
CA HIS A 56 4.49 5.48 20.52
C HIS A 56 2.98 5.16 20.48
N GLY A 57 2.14 6.09 20.93
CA GLY A 57 0.68 5.91 21.11
C GLY A 57 0.26 5.47 22.52
N PHE A 58 1.21 5.17 23.42
CA PHE A 58 0.96 4.82 24.82
C PHE A 58 1.41 5.92 25.80
N GLU A 59 1.59 7.16 25.33
CA GLU A 59 2.15 8.27 26.11
C GLU A 59 1.28 8.68 27.32
N SER A 60 0.01 8.29 27.31
CA SER A 60 -0.93 8.55 28.40
C SER A 60 -0.88 7.52 29.55
N MET A 61 -0.12 6.43 29.38
CA MET A 61 0.01 5.35 30.36
C MET A 61 1.38 5.39 31.05
N PRO A 62 1.50 4.84 32.28
CA PRO A 62 2.80 4.55 32.89
C PRO A 62 3.68 3.69 31.97
N PHE A 63 4.99 3.91 31.99
CA PHE A 63 5.93 3.27 31.06
C PHE A 63 5.86 1.73 31.11
N GLU A 64 5.68 1.17 32.30
CA GLU A 64 5.54 -0.25 32.56
C GLU A 64 4.27 -0.82 31.90
N GLU A 65 3.16 -0.08 31.97
CA GLU A 65 1.89 -0.46 31.32
C GLU A 65 2.00 -0.33 29.79
N ALA A 66 2.66 0.72 29.30
CA ALA A 66 2.92 0.92 27.88
C ALA A 66 3.73 -0.26 27.29
N ILE A 67 4.74 -0.76 28.00
CA ILE A 67 5.52 -1.95 27.60
C ILE A 67 4.61 -3.17 27.52
N ILE A 68 3.79 -3.44 28.53
CA ILE A 68 2.90 -4.61 28.55
C ILE A 68 1.90 -4.55 27.38
N CYS A 69 1.28 -3.39 27.16
CA CYS A 69 0.34 -3.18 26.06
C CYS A 69 1.01 -3.31 24.69
N SER A 70 2.18 -2.70 24.50
CA SER A 70 2.96 -2.80 23.26
C SER A 70 3.39 -4.24 22.99
N GLU A 71 3.90 -4.95 24.01
CA GLU A 71 4.28 -6.36 23.88
C GLU A 71 3.09 -7.26 23.53
N ALA A 72 1.91 -7.03 24.10
CA ALA A 72 0.72 -7.82 23.75
C ALA A 72 0.33 -7.65 22.27
N LEU A 73 0.45 -6.43 21.73
CA LEU A 73 0.21 -6.13 20.31
C LEU A 73 1.30 -6.71 19.40
N LEU A 74 2.57 -6.63 19.82
CA LEU A 74 3.70 -7.18 19.09
C LEU A 74 3.67 -8.72 19.10
N LYS A 75 3.35 -9.38 20.22
CA LYS A 75 3.18 -10.84 20.28
C LYS A 75 2.05 -11.33 19.37
N LYS A 76 0.94 -10.61 19.31
CA LYS A 76 -0.18 -10.94 18.42
C LYS A 76 0.22 -10.91 16.94
N SER A 77 1.22 -10.09 16.58
CA SER A 77 1.76 -10.00 15.21
C SER A 77 2.99 -10.89 14.97
N SER A 78 3.79 -11.21 16.00
CA SER A 78 5.04 -11.98 15.90
C SER A 78 4.84 -13.48 15.64
N ASP A 79 3.67 -14.04 15.89
CA ASP A 79 3.43 -15.48 15.69
C ASP A 79 2.78 -15.81 14.34
N ASN A 80 2.55 -14.78 13.52
CA ASN A 80 1.95 -14.96 12.20
C ASN A 80 3.03 -14.97 11.10
N GLU A 81 3.45 -16.18 10.71
CA GLU A 81 4.43 -16.40 9.64
C GLU A 81 4.02 -15.77 8.30
N ARG A 82 2.72 -15.72 8.00
CA ARG A 82 2.23 -15.07 6.77
C ARG A 82 2.39 -13.55 6.85
N LEU A 83 2.08 -12.94 7.99
CA LEU A 83 2.33 -11.52 8.22
C LEU A 83 3.83 -11.19 8.12
N LYS A 84 4.70 -12.02 8.71
CA LYS A 84 6.15 -11.87 8.56
C LYS A 84 6.59 -11.92 7.10
N ALA A 85 6.08 -12.89 6.33
CA ALA A 85 6.39 -13.02 4.91
C ALA A 85 5.99 -11.76 4.13
N VAL A 86 4.80 -11.20 4.40
CA VAL A 86 4.36 -9.95 3.78
C VAL A 86 5.26 -8.77 4.18
N ASN A 87 5.59 -8.64 5.46
CA ASN A 87 6.47 -7.58 5.96
C ASN A 87 7.87 -7.64 5.34
N LEU A 88 8.45 -8.84 5.19
CA LEU A 88 9.75 -9.01 4.55
C LEU A 88 9.75 -8.57 3.09
N GLN A 89 8.70 -8.91 2.33
CA GLN A 89 8.58 -8.45 0.95
C GLN A 89 8.43 -6.93 0.89
N MET A 90 7.65 -6.33 1.78
CA MET A 90 7.53 -4.87 1.86
C MET A 90 8.84 -4.18 2.18
N ILE A 91 9.60 -4.68 3.16
CA ILE A 91 10.91 -4.12 3.51
C ILE A 91 11.85 -4.19 2.30
N LYS A 92 11.85 -5.30 1.55
CA LYS A 92 12.62 -5.45 0.32
C LYS A 92 12.24 -4.40 -0.73
N TRP A 93 10.95 -4.27 -1.03
CA TRP A 93 10.46 -3.35 -2.07
C TRP A 93 10.62 -1.89 -1.67
N CYS A 94 10.33 -1.53 -0.42
CA CYS A 94 10.58 -0.20 0.10
C CYS A 94 12.07 0.14 0.11
N GLY A 95 12.93 -0.78 0.56
CA GLY A 95 14.38 -0.60 0.56
C GLY A 95 14.93 -0.35 -0.84
N ALA A 96 14.56 -1.20 -1.81
CA ALA A 96 15.02 -1.06 -3.19
C ALA A 96 14.53 0.23 -3.88
N PHE A 97 13.32 0.70 -3.57
CA PHE A 97 12.76 1.91 -4.18
C PHE A 97 13.27 3.19 -3.51
N LEU A 98 13.31 3.20 -2.17
CA LEU A 98 13.59 4.39 -1.36
C LEU A 98 15.09 4.59 -1.06
N ASP A 99 15.96 3.75 -1.63
CA ASP A 99 17.42 3.63 -1.42
C ASP A 99 18.27 4.90 -1.58
N ALA A 100 17.68 6.07 -1.85
CA ALA A 100 18.36 7.37 -1.98
C ALA A 100 19.64 7.33 -2.87
N GLY A 101 19.70 6.42 -3.85
CA GLY A 101 20.87 6.24 -4.71
C GLY A 101 22.08 5.56 -4.07
N GLN A 102 21.95 4.98 -2.87
CA GLN A 102 23.03 4.24 -2.19
C GLN A 102 23.33 2.90 -2.86
N GLY A 103 22.34 2.25 -3.47
CA GLY A 103 22.51 1.03 -4.23
C GLY A 103 23.14 1.24 -5.59
N THR A 104 23.95 0.27 -6.00
CA THR A 104 24.61 0.25 -7.32
C THR A 104 23.63 0.04 -8.48
N ILE A 105 22.41 -0.43 -8.19
CA ILE A 105 21.35 -0.66 -9.18
C ILE A 105 20.09 0.09 -8.74
N ASN A 106 19.69 1.07 -9.55
CA ASN A 106 18.42 1.75 -9.37
C ASN A 106 17.26 0.85 -9.80
N LEU A 107 16.16 0.86 -9.04
CA LEU A 107 14.93 0.17 -9.44
C LEU A 107 14.40 0.76 -10.76
N PRO A 108 14.18 -0.06 -11.80
CA PRO A 108 13.60 0.41 -13.07
C PRO A 108 12.23 1.06 -12.86
N HIS A 109 11.93 2.07 -13.68
CA HIS A 109 10.66 2.82 -13.66
C HIS A 109 10.40 3.61 -12.37
N SER A 110 11.42 3.81 -11.54
CA SER A 110 11.26 4.51 -10.26
C SER A 110 10.85 5.98 -10.39
N GLU A 111 11.09 6.59 -11.55
CA GLU A 111 10.65 7.94 -11.90
C GLU A 111 9.12 8.07 -12.05
N LYS A 112 8.43 6.95 -12.30
CA LYS A 112 6.96 6.90 -12.45
C LYS A 112 6.23 6.59 -11.15
N GLY A 113 6.97 6.35 -10.07
CA GLY A 113 6.45 6.13 -8.73
C GLY A 113 6.52 4.69 -8.26
N PHE A 114 6.29 4.51 -6.96
CA PHE A 114 6.55 3.24 -6.29
C PHE A 114 5.62 2.14 -6.78
N TYR A 115 4.32 2.44 -6.89
CA TYR A 115 3.35 1.46 -7.36
C TYR A 115 3.61 1.05 -8.81
N PHE A 116 3.88 2.02 -9.69
CA PHE A 116 4.13 1.73 -11.11
C PHE A 116 5.38 0.86 -11.30
N GLY A 117 6.47 1.20 -10.61
CA GLY A 117 7.69 0.38 -10.64
C GLY A 117 7.45 -1.03 -10.15
N PHE A 118 6.73 -1.18 -9.02
CA PHE A 118 6.32 -2.48 -8.51
C PHE A 118 5.47 -3.26 -9.54
N LEU A 119 4.46 -2.62 -10.14
CA LEU A 119 3.56 -3.24 -11.11
C LEU A 119 4.30 -3.85 -12.30
N LYS A 120 5.34 -3.17 -12.82
CA LYS A 120 6.12 -3.66 -13.96
C LYS A 120 7.10 -4.77 -13.57
N LEU A 121 7.54 -4.85 -12.31
CA LEU A 121 8.59 -5.77 -11.86
C LEU A 121 8.05 -6.99 -11.11
N ALA A 122 6.92 -6.87 -10.41
CA ALA A 122 6.33 -7.93 -9.59
C ALA A 122 6.06 -9.25 -10.35
N PRO A 123 5.62 -9.26 -11.63
CA PRO A 123 5.45 -10.50 -12.40
C PRO A 123 6.74 -11.30 -12.64
N PHE A 124 7.91 -10.69 -12.43
CA PHE A 124 9.22 -11.35 -12.54
C PHE A 124 9.75 -11.85 -11.19
N ASP A 125 9.10 -11.50 -10.08
CA ASP A 125 9.52 -11.86 -8.73
C ASP A 125 8.95 -13.21 -8.30
N LYS A 126 9.76 -14.25 -8.46
CA LYS A 126 9.40 -15.63 -8.08
C LYS A 126 9.03 -15.80 -6.61
N GLN A 127 9.49 -14.91 -5.71
CA GLN A 127 9.12 -14.99 -4.30
C GLN A 127 7.67 -14.53 -4.06
N LEU A 128 7.14 -13.65 -4.91
CA LEU A 128 5.75 -13.17 -4.83
C LEU A 128 4.77 -14.20 -5.40
N HIS A 129 5.03 -14.70 -6.61
CA HIS A 129 4.10 -15.60 -7.30
C HIS A 129 4.44 -17.09 -7.15
N GLN A 130 5.52 -17.45 -6.45
CA GLN A 130 5.91 -18.83 -6.13
C GLN A 130 5.98 -19.78 -7.36
N ASN A 131 6.36 -19.26 -8.54
CA ASN A 131 6.30 -19.95 -9.84
C ASN A 131 4.91 -20.44 -10.27
N GLN A 132 3.83 -20.01 -9.60
CA GLN A 132 2.46 -20.32 -9.98
C GLN A 132 2.03 -19.40 -11.13
N LYS A 133 1.53 -19.99 -12.22
CA LYS A 133 1.13 -19.26 -13.42
C LYS A 133 -0.05 -18.33 -13.14
N ASP A 134 -1.06 -18.80 -12.41
CA ASP A 134 -2.27 -18.02 -12.12
C ASP A 134 -1.97 -16.74 -11.31
N LEU A 135 -1.04 -16.81 -10.35
CA LEU A 135 -0.62 -15.63 -9.57
C LEU A 135 0.17 -14.64 -10.44
N LYS A 136 0.99 -15.13 -11.37
CA LYS A 136 1.70 -14.30 -12.32
C LYS A 136 0.73 -13.60 -13.28
N ASP A 137 -0.24 -14.33 -13.82
CA ASP A 137 -1.25 -13.80 -14.72
C ASP A 137 -2.14 -12.76 -13.98
N TRP A 138 -2.49 -13.02 -12.72
CA TRP A 138 -3.20 -12.06 -11.88
C TRP A 138 -2.40 -10.77 -11.64
N LEU A 139 -1.08 -10.88 -11.35
CA LEU A 139 -0.17 -9.74 -11.20
C LEU A 139 -0.07 -8.92 -12.49
N SER A 140 0.02 -9.59 -13.65
CA SER A 140 0.06 -8.93 -14.96
C SER A 140 -1.27 -8.25 -15.35
N ALA A 141 -2.38 -8.68 -14.76
CA ALA A 141 -3.70 -8.11 -14.98
C ALA A 141 -4.08 -7.00 -13.98
N LEU A 142 -3.17 -6.56 -13.12
CA LEU A 142 -3.43 -5.47 -12.16
C LEU A 142 -3.65 -4.13 -12.89
N PRO A 143 -4.56 -3.28 -12.38
CA PRO A 143 -4.82 -1.96 -12.99
C PRO A 143 -3.62 -1.02 -12.83
N GLU A 144 -3.48 -0.03 -13.72
CA GLU A 144 -2.36 0.93 -13.62
C GLU A 144 -2.54 1.96 -12.50
N SER A 145 -3.77 2.17 -12.01
CA SER A 145 -4.06 3.05 -10.87
C SER A 145 -3.96 2.29 -9.54
N ALA A 146 -3.18 2.86 -8.62
CA ALA A 146 -2.97 2.32 -7.27
C ALA A 146 -4.29 2.20 -6.50
N GLU A 147 -5.20 3.18 -6.64
CA GLU A 147 -6.51 3.19 -6.00
C GLU A 147 -7.40 2.03 -6.48
N LEU A 148 -7.42 1.78 -7.79
CA LEU A 148 -8.17 0.65 -8.36
C LEU A 148 -7.56 -0.68 -7.92
N ALA A 149 -6.24 -0.76 -7.78
CA ALA A 149 -5.56 -1.94 -7.26
C ALA A 149 -5.90 -2.18 -5.78
N ILE A 150 -5.91 -1.13 -4.95
CA ILE A 150 -6.36 -1.19 -3.54
C ILE A 150 -7.77 -1.73 -3.48
N LYS A 151 -8.70 -1.13 -4.24
CA LYS A 151 -10.10 -1.57 -4.26
C LYS A 151 -10.20 -3.05 -4.63
N ARG A 152 -9.53 -3.48 -5.71
CA ARG A 152 -9.51 -4.89 -6.14
C ARG A 152 -8.96 -5.80 -5.05
N CYS A 153 -7.90 -5.41 -4.35
CA CYS A 153 -7.32 -6.23 -3.29
C CYS A 153 -8.24 -6.31 -2.06
N LEU A 154 -8.93 -5.22 -1.69
CA LEU A 154 -9.93 -5.24 -0.61
C LEU A 154 -11.09 -6.18 -0.96
N ASP A 155 -11.55 -6.16 -2.22
CA ASP A 155 -12.56 -7.08 -2.74
C ASP A 155 -12.05 -8.55 -2.71
N ASP A 156 -10.84 -8.82 -3.21
CA ASP A 156 -10.23 -10.17 -3.26
C ASP A 156 -9.91 -10.73 -1.85
N LEU A 157 -9.66 -9.86 -0.87
CA LEU A 157 -9.47 -10.21 0.55
C LEU A 157 -10.81 -10.34 1.30
N HIS A 158 -11.93 -9.99 0.66
CA HIS A 158 -13.27 -9.98 1.24
C HIS A 158 -13.41 -9.04 2.46
N VAL A 159 -12.73 -7.90 2.46
CA VAL A 159 -12.89 -6.88 3.50
C VAL A 159 -14.23 -6.16 3.30
N THR A 160 -15.11 -6.21 4.29
CA THR A 160 -16.40 -5.51 4.19
C THR A 160 -16.20 -3.98 4.22
N LYS A 161 -17.06 -3.20 3.54
CA LYS A 161 -16.93 -1.73 3.47
C LYS A 161 -16.81 -1.05 4.84
N GLY A 162 -17.53 -1.55 5.85
CA GLY A 162 -17.46 -1.01 7.21
C GLY A 162 -16.14 -1.31 7.94
N GLU A 163 -15.38 -2.31 7.48
CA GLU A 163 -14.11 -2.73 8.07
C GLU A 163 -12.90 -2.18 7.30
N HIS A 164 -13.10 -1.53 6.14
CA HIS A 164 -12.03 -1.00 5.29
C HIS A 164 -11.09 -0.08 6.07
N GLU A 165 -11.63 0.87 6.81
CA GLU A 165 -10.83 1.82 7.59
C GLU A 165 -9.99 1.12 8.67
N SER A 166 -10.61 0.22 9.45
CA SER A 166 -9.88 -0.55 10.48
C SER A 166 -8.77 -1.42 9.89
N PHE A 167 -9.05 -2.07 8.75
CA PHE A 167 -8.10 -2.98 8.10
C PHE A 167 -6.91 -2.23 7.50
N ILE A 168 -7.15 -1.06 6.91
CA ILE A 168 -6.09 -0.20 6.36
C ILE A 168 -5.24 0.39 7.50
N LYS A 169 -5.86 0.82 8.60
CA LYS A 169 -5.11 1.26 9.80
C LYS A 169 -4.19 0.16 10.30
N GLU A 170 -4.71 -1.05 10.52
CA GLU A 170 -3.91 -2.20 10.93
C GLU A 170 -2.76 -2.49 9.96
N THR A 171 -3.02 -2.37 8.65
CA THR A 171 -2.01 -2.52 7.60
C THR A 171 -0.85 -1.54 7.75
N PHE A 172 -1.11 -0.27 8.06
CA PHE A 172 -0.04 0.71 8.34
C PHE A 172 0.71 0.41 9.65
N PHE A 173 0.01 -0.07 10.68
CA PHE A 173 0.62 -0.44 11.97
C PHE A 173 1.57 -1.64 11.89
N HIS A 174 1.51 -2.47 10.84
CA HIS A 174 2.44 -3.59 10.68
C HIS A 174 3.85 -3.17 10.25
N LEU A 175 4.02 -1.97 9.67
CA LEU A 175 5.32 -1.39 9.31
C LEU A 175 5.30 0.14 9.53
N PRO A 176 5.13 0.60 10.78
CA PRO A 176 4.84 2.00 11.08
C PRO A 176 6.01 2.93 10.69
N GLY A 177 7.26 2.45 10.80
CA GLY A 177 8.44 3.21 10.35
C GLY A 177 8.46 3.46 8.85
N TRP A 178 8.15 2.44 8.04
CA TRP A 178 8.11 2.60 6.58
C TRP A 178 6.90 3.43 6.13
N ALA A 179 5.73 3.22 6.74
CA ALA A 179 4.54 4.01 6.45
C ALA A 179 4.77 5.50 6.81
N GLY A 180 5.34 5.77 7.99
CA GLY A 180 5.73 7.11 8.42
C GLY A 180 6.76 7.73 7.47
N PHE A 181 7.79 6.98 7.06
CA PHE A 181 8.79 7.47 6.11
C PHE A 181 8.18 7.87 4.77
N VAL A 182 7.31 7.03 4.22
CA VAL A 182 6.60 7.35 2.96
C VAL A 182 5.73 8.59 3.13
N LYS A 183 4.99 8.72 4.24
CA LYS A 183 4.17 9.90 4.54
C LYS A 183 5.02 11.17 4.55
N TRP A 184 6.07 11.18 5.36
CA TRP A 184 7.01 12.30 5.47
C TRP A 184 7.63 12.67 4.12
N ARG A 185 8.06 11.68 3.33
CA ARG A 185 8.67 11.92 2.01
C ARG A 185 7.65 12.52 1.03
N SER A 186 6.41 12.08 1.10
CA SER A 186 5.33 12.58 0.24
C SER A 186 4.93 14.02 0.55
N GLU A 187 5.05 14.44 1.81
CA GLU A 187 4.74 15.80 2.28
C GLU A 187 5.90 16.79 2.01
N ARG A 188 7.12 16.28 1.86
CA ARG A 188 8.36 17.07 1.72
C ARG A 188 8.69 17.59 0.33
N LYS A 189 7.76 17.61 -0.63
CA LYS A 189 8.01 18.21 -1.96
C LYS A 189 8.40 19.69 -1.83
N SER A 190 9.68 19.99 -1.68
CA SER A 190 10.22 21.35 -1.80
C SER A 190 10.46 21.64 -3.28
N ASP A 191 10.27 22.89 -3.68
CA ASP A 191 10.47 23.38 -5.05
C ASP A 191 11.89 23.17 -5.62
N THR A 192 12.82 22.64 -4.81
CA THR A 192 14.23 22.39 -5.14
C THR A 192 14.57 20.92 -5.37
N ASP A 193 13.65 19.98 -5.10
CA ASP A 193 13.93 18.54 -5.07
C ASP A 193 13.52 17.85 -6.39
N THR A 194 14.19 18.21 -7.47
CA THR A 194 13.99 17.65 -8.83
C THR A 194 14.37 16.16 -8.95
N GLU A 195 15.01 15.56 -7.94
CA GLU A 195 15.47 14.16 -7.93
C GLU A 195 14.60 13.23 -7.06
N SER A 196 13.59 13.77 -6.37
CA SER A 196 12.72 13.00 -5.47
C SER A 196 11.81 12.04 -6.25
N LYS A 197 12.12 10.74 -6.16
CA LYS A 197 11.29 9.66 -6.71
C LYS A 197 9.87 9.75 -6.11
N PRO A 198 8.81 9.88 -6.92
CA PRO A 198 7.47 10.12 -6.39
C PRO A 198 6.99 8.90 -5.58
N VAL A 199 6.78 9.10 -4.28
CA VAL A 199 6.15 8.10 -3.41
C VAL A 199 5.05 8.77 -2.61
N ASN A 200 3.96 8.03 -2.41
CA ASN A 200 2.83 8.45 -1.60
C ASN A 200 2.27 7.24 -0.84
N LEU A 201 1.38 7.49 0.12
CA LEU A 201 0.78 6.44 0.93
C LEU A 201 -0.17 5.52 0.15
N THR A 202 -0.79 6.02 -0.93
CA THR A 202 -1.63 5.20 -1.82
C THR A 202 -0.79 4.14 -2.52
N ASP A 203 0.39 4.50 -3.04
CA ASP A 203 1.32 3.55 -3.66
C ASP A 203 1.79 2.50 -2.65
N PHE A 204 2.19 2.96 -1.45
CA PHE A 204 2.63 2.06 -0.38
C PHE A 204 1.52 1.07 0.00
N LEU A 205 0.28 1.55 0.17
CA LEU A 205 -0.86 0.71 0.53
C LEU A 205 -1.20 -0.28 -0.60
N ALA A 206 -1.18 0.16 -1.86
CA ALA A 206 -1.46 -0.70 -3.01
C ALA A 206 -0.47 -1.88 -3.06
N VAL A 207 0.83 -1.60 -2.97
CA VAL A 207 1.88 -2.64 -2.93
C VAL A 207 1.67 -3.57 -1.74
N ARG A 208 1.42 -3.02 -0.55
CA ARG A 208 1.18 -3.79 0.68
C ARG A 208 0.01 -4.75 0.55
N LEU A 209 -1.13 -4.28 0.02
CA LEU A 209 -2.34 -5.08 -0.14
C LEU A 209 -2.20 -6.15 -1.22
N ILE A 210 -1.48 -5.87 -2.31
CA ILE A 210 -1.16 -6.87 -3.32
C ILE A 210 -0.34 -8.01 -2.71
N ILE A 211 0.72 -7.68 -1.98
CA ILE A 211 1.57 -8.69 -1.33
C ILE A 211 0.76 -9.46 -0.27
N THR A 212 -0.08 -8.77 0.52
CA THR A 212 -1.01 -9.43 1.46
C THR A 212 -1.91 -10.40 0.73
N ARG A 213 -2.51 -10.02 -0.41
CA ARG A 213 -3.38 -10.92 -1.17
C ARG A 213 -2.65 -12.17 -1.66
N LEU A 214 -1.39 -12.03 -2.09
CA LEU A 214 -0.60 -13.15 -2.60
C LEU A 214 -0.13 -14.11 -1.49
N LEU A 215 0.31 -13.57 -0.35
CA LEU A 215 1.00 -14.36 0.69
C LEU A 215 0.13 -14.65 1.92
N TRP A 216 -0.95 -13.89 2.11
CA TRP A 216 -1.88 -14.02 3.23
C TRP A 216 -3.34 -13.73 2.80
N PRO A 217 -3.93 -14.57 1.93
CA PRO A 217 -5.26 -14.33 1.36
C PRO A 217 -6.42 -14.30 2.38
N GLU A 218 -6.20 -14.79 3.60
CA GLU A 218 -7.15 -14.83 4.72
C GLU A 218 -6.89 -13.73 5.75
N ALA A 219 -6.09 -12.72 5.43
CA ALA A 219 -5.73 -11.65 6.36
C ALA A 219 -6.94 -10.90 6.96
N ALA A 220 -8.01 -10.76 6.20
CA ALA A 220 -9.23 -10.10 6.64
C ALA A 220 -10.21 -11.05 7.38
N GLN A 221 -9.96 -12.37 7.34
CA GLN A 221 -10.84 -13.34 7.96
C GLN A 221 -10.52 -13.37 9.46
N LYS A 222 -11.46 -12.90 10.30
CA LYS A 222 -11.32 -12.99 11.76
C LYS A 222 -11.06 -14.45 12.15
N LYS A 223 -9.96 -14.71 12.86
CA LYS A 223 -9.72 -16.01 13.51
C LYS A 223 -10.93 -16.29 14.41
N LYS A 224 -11.66 -17.37 14.12
CA LYS A 224 -12.68 -17.92 15.02
C LYS A 224 -12.03 -18.37 16.33
#